data_AF-A0A2I0EYD5-F1
#
_entry.id   AF-A0A2I0EYD5-F1
#
_cell.length_a   1.000
_cell.length_b   1.000
_cell.length_c   1.000
_cell.angle_alpha   90.00
_cell.angle_beta   90.00
_cell.angle_gamma   90.00
#
_symmetry.space_group_name_H-M   'P 1'
#
loop_
_entity.id
_entity.type
_entity.pdbx_description
1 polymer ?
#
loop_
_entity_poly.entity_id
_entity_poly.type
_entity_poly.pdbx_seq_one_letter_code
_entity_poly.pdbx_strand_id
1 'polypeptide(L)'
;MFDTLEQLVEEKGINSKRSVAWKKISEEERLSEKFLTDNARNIHWQLVSKHQPLSEGFIRQYSGFLYWDEILRHQQVSERFLEEFSVPEKWQPEEGQLSPKQLKALEAHGQPFDEREYWKLVSAKRLSPMFIEKHHDQVDWQTLSDQQELPMTLIGRHADKVDWLAVTRGQKLTERFIEKHKGQVEWETLTFHQALSERFINRHSDKMAAISAEQPRSEAFLYMHLEKMDPETILACQQIGQAVEYESFKVYSISRNSRKKYIVEFYHYDEPDSPRFLKLDDEGFYDLLEEYELQDHIEADFPELLFIEEMRF
;
A
#
# COMPACT_ATOMS: atom_id res chain seq x y z
N MET A 1 -4.00 -36.28 -6.54
CA MET A 1 -4.84 -35.69 -7.61
C MET A 1 -5.60 -36.85 -8.19
N PHE A 2 -6.91 -36.73 -8.33
CA PHE A 2 -7.77 -37.78 -8.83
C PHE A 2 -8.03 -37.59 -10.32
N ASP A 3 -7.80 -38.65 -11.09
CA ASP A 3 -8.01 -38.65 -12.55
C ASP A 3 -9.31 -39.33 -12.97
N THR A 4 -9.82 -40.25 -12.15
CA THR A 4 -11.06 -40.98 -12.43
C THR A 4 -11.94 -41.11 -11.19
N LEU A 5 -13.23 -41.35 -11.41
CA LEU A 5 -14.18 -41.55 -10.33
C LEU A 5 -13.91 -42.85 -9.56
N GLU A 6 -13.44 -43.89 -10.24
CA GLU A 6 -13.08 -45.18 -9.65
C GLU A 6 -11.96 -45.00 -8.62
N GLN A 7 -10.90 -44.27 -9.00
CA GLN A 7 -9.78 -43.98 -8.11
C GLN A 7 -10.25 -43.24 -6.84
N LEU A 8 -11.08 -42.21 -7.01
CA LEU A 8 -11.59 -41.43 -5.88
C LEU A 8 -12.48 -42.28 -4.96
N VAL A 9 -13.36 -43.09 -5.54
CA VAL A 9 -14.30 -43.95 -4.78
C VAL A 9 -13.54 -44.99 -3.96
N GLU A 10 -12.51 -45.60 -4.55
CA GLU A 10 -11.66 -46.58 -3.86
C GLU A 10 -10.87 -45.94 -2.72
N GLU A 11 -10.16 -44.83 -2.99
CA GLU A 11 -9.31 -44.16 -2.00
C GLU A 11 -10.10 -43.56 -0.83
N LYS A 12 -11.33 -43.09 -1.09
CA LYS A 12 -12.21 -42.49 -0.07
C LYS A 12 -13.17 -43.50 0.57
N GLY A 13 -13.12 -44.77 0.19
CA GLY A 13 -14.00 -45.82 0.74
C GLY A 13 -15.49 -45.55 0.51
N ILE A 14 -15.87 -45.00 -0.65
CA ILE A 14 -17.25 -44.64 -0.94
C ILE A 14 -18.02 -45.89 -1.39
N ASN A 15 -19.09 -46.24 -0.67
CA ASN A 15 -19.85 -47.47 -0.93
C ASN A 15 -20.50 -47.56 -2.33
N SER A 16 -20.79 -46.42 -2.98
CA SER A 16 -21.39 -46.37 -4.31
C SER A 16 -21.08 -45.07 -5.05
N LYS A 17 -20.97 -45.12 -6.37
CA LYS A 17 -20.90 -43.91 -7.23
C LYS A 17 -22.08 -42.95 -7.02
N ARG A 18 -23.25 -43.47 -6.59
CA ARG A 18 -24.44 -42.64 -6.30
C ARG A 18 -24.35 -41.88 -4.98
N SER A 19 -23.49 -42.28 -4.05
CA SER A 19 -23.32 -41.65 -2.74
C SER A 19 -22.19 -40.62 -2.72
N VAL A 20 -21.61 -40.29 -3.87
CA VAL A 20 -20.52 -39.30 -3.98
C VAL A 20 -21.04 -37.92 -3.62
N ALA A 21 -20.44 -37.29 -2.61
CA ALA A 21 -20.74 -35.94 -2.17
C ALA A 21 -20.06 -34.91 -3.09
N TRP A 22 -20.62 -34.69 -4.29
CA TRP A 22 -20.04 -33.86 -5.35
C TRP A 22 -19.61 -32.46 -4.91
N LYS A 23 -20.40 -31.81 -4.04
CA LYS A 23 -20.04 -30.50 -3.47
C LYS A 23 -18.73 -30.57 -2.69
N LYS A 24 -18.66 -31.51 -1.73
CA LYS A 24 -17.50 -31.72 -0.87
C LYS A 24 -16.24 -32.05 -1.67
N ILE A 25 -16.33 -32.97 -2.64
CA ILE A 25 -15.16 -33.36 -3.42
C ILE A 25 -14.68 -32.26 -4.38
N SER A 26 -15.58 -31.38 -4.84
CA SER A 26 -15.20 -30.25 -5.71
C SER A 26 -14.42 -29.18 -4.96
N GLU A 27 -14.59 -29.08 -3.64
CA GLU A 27 -13.94 -28.12 -2.75
C GLU A 27 -12.66 -28.68 -2.14
N GLU A 28 -12.72 -29.89 -1.57
CA GLU A 28 -11.65 -30.42 -0.71
C GLU A 28 -10.59 -31.23 -1.46
N GLU A 29 -10.95 -31.84 -2.60
CA GLU A 29 -10.07 -32.76 -3.30
C GLU A 29 -9.35 -32.09 -4.47
N ARG A 30 -8.15 -32.56 -4.80
CA ARG A 30 -7.46 -32.15 -6.05
C ARG A 30 -7.95 -33.00 -7.21
N LEU A 31 -8.78 -32.44 -8.07
CA LEU A 31 -9.36 -33.11 -9.24
C LEU A 31 -8.61 -32.70 -10.50
N SER A 32 -8.30 -33.65 -11.39
CA SER A 32 -7.71 -33.30 -12.68
C SER A 32 -8.77 -32.82 -13.68
N GLU A 33 -8.35 -32.07 -14.69
CA GLU A 33 -9.25 -31.59 -15.76
C GLU A 33 -9.96 -32.72 -16.51
N LYS A 34 -9.31 -33.89 -16.60
CA LYS A 34 -9.92 -35.11 -17.14
C LYS A 34 -11.06 -35.59 -16.25
N PHE A 35 -10.83 -35.68 -14.94
CA PHE A 35 -11.88 -36.01 -13.98
C PHE A 35 -13.06 -35.04 -14.09
N LEU A 36 -12.78 -33.74 -14.16
CA LEU A 36 -13.80 -32.70 -14.27
C LEU A 36 -14.62 -32.86 -15.55
N THR A 37 -13.95 -33.12 -16.68
CA THR A 37 -14.60 -33.39 -17.98
C THR A 37 -15.50 -34.62 -17.94
N ASP A 38 -14.97 -35.74 -17.45
CA ASP A 38 -15.71 -37.01 -17.38
C ASP A 38 -16.93 -36.92 -16.46
N ASN A 39 -16.94 -35.97 -15.51
CA ASN A 39 -17.98 -35.81 -14.50
C ASN A 39 -18.69 -34.44 -14.57
N ALA A 40 -18.61 -33.74 -15.70
CA ALA A 40 -19.07 -32.36 -15.89
C ALA A 40 -20.52 -32.09 -15.46
N ARG A 41 -21.40 -33.10 -15.54
CA ARG A 41 -22.83 -32.99 -15.13
C ARG A 41 -23.05 -33.03 -13.62
N ASN A 42 -22.09 -33.51 -12.85
CA ASN A 42 -22.26 -33.72 -11.41
C ASN A 42 -21.42 -32.77 -10.55
N ILE A 43 -20.28 -32.32 -11.05
CA ILE A 43 -19.38 -31.42 -10.32
C ILE A 43 -20.02 -30.08 -10.01
N HIS A 44 -19.55 -29.46 -8.92
CA HIS A 44 -20.05 -28.16 -8.48
C HIS A 44 -19.19 -27.04 -9.06
N TRP A 45 -19.57 -26.51 -10.22
CA TRP A 45 -18.74 -25.58 -11.01
C TRP A 45 -18.23 -24.35 -10.27
N GLN A 46 -19.01 -23.78 -9.34
CA GLN A 46 -18.55 -22.67 -8.50
C GLN A 46 -17.33 -23.05 -7.63
N LEU A 47 -17.39 -24.22 -7.00
CA LEU A 47 -16.31 -24.71 -6.14
C LEU A 47 -15.12 -25.14 -6.99
N VAL A 48 -15.38 -25.70 -8.17
CA VAL A 48 -14.34 -25.99 -9.15
C VAL A 48 -13.60 -24.70 -9.57
N SER A 49 -14.34 -23.64 -9.92
CA SER A 49 -13.76 -22.36 -10.34
C SER A 49 -12.88 -21.73 -9.26
N LYS A 50 -13.30 -21.87 -7.99
CA LYS A 50 -12.64 -21.29 -6.83
C LYS A 50 -11.43 -22.07 -6.33
N HIS A 51 -11.53 -23.40 -6.29
CA HIS A 51 -10.56 -24.24 -5.57
C HIS A 51 -9.65 -25.07 -6.46
N GLN A 52 -10.07 -25.37 -7.69
CA GLN A 52 -9.26 -26.23 -8.57
C GLN A 52 -8.29 -25.39 -9.40
N PRO A 53 -7.05 -25.86 -9.62
CA PRO A 53 -6.16 -25.25 -10.59
C PRO A 53 -6.62 -25.59 -12.00
N LEU A 54 -7.01 -24.58 -12.78
CA LEU A 54 -7.53 -24.77 -14.14
C LEU A 54 -6.59 -24.12 -15.17
N SER A 55 -6.27 -24.85 -16.23
CA SER A 55 -5.53 -24.34 -17.37
C SER A 55 -6.41 -23.42 -18.22
N GLU A 56 -5.78 -22.48 -18.92
CA GLU A 56 -6.51 -21.64 -19.88
C GLU A 56 -7.21 -22.46 -20.98
N GLY A 57 -6.67 -23.62 -21.36
CA GLY A 57 -7.30 -24.50 -22.35
C GLY A 57 -8.63 -25.04 -21.85
N PHE A 58 -8.65 -25.48 -20.59
CA PHE A 58 -9.88 -25.94 -19.94
C PHE A 58 -10.88 -24.79 -19.72
N ILE A 59 -10.41 -23.63 -19.27
CA ILE A 59 -11.28 -22.45 -19.07
C ILE A 59 -11.92 -22.02 -20.39
N ARG A 60 -11.20 -22.07 -21.52
CA ARG A 60 -11.80 -21.80 -22.85
C ARG A 60 -12.94 -22.76 -23.15
N GLN A 61 -12.71 -24.05 -22.96
CA GLN A 61 -13.68 -25.10 -23.28
C GLN A 61 -14.93 -25.03 -22.40
N TYR A 62 -14.78 -24.66 -21.12
CA TYR A 62 -15.87 -24.66 -20.14
C TYR A 62 -16.27 -23.26 -19.68
N SER A 63 -15.96 -22.24 -20.47
CA SER A 63 -16.20 -20.82 -20.14
C SER A 63 -17.64 -20.53 -19.70
N GLY A 64 -18.64 -21.14 -20.35
CA GLY A 64 -20.05 -20.99 -20.01
C GLY A 64 -20.53 -21.74 -18.76
N PHE A 65 -19.66 -22.50 -18.10
CA PHE A 65 -19.98 -23.21 -16.85
C PHE A 65 -19.31 -22.59 -15.62
N LEU A 66 -18.24 -21.82 -15.84
CA LEU A 66 -17.36 -21.31 -14.79
C LEU A 66 -17.85 -19.99 -14.20
N TYR A 67 -17.45 -19.74 -12.96
CA TYR A 67 -17.75 -18.51 -12.24
C TYR A 67 -16.58 -17.56 -12.43
N TRP A 68 -16.74 -16.60 -13.32
CA TRP A 68 -15.64 -15.81 -13.86
C TRP A 68 -14.97 -14.89 -12.84
N ASP A 69 -15.72 -14.42 -11.86
CA ASP A 69 -15.18 -13.68 -10.73
C ASP A 69 -14.23 -14.56 -9.90
N GLU A 70 -14.58 -15.82 -9.65
CA GLU A 70 -13.71 -16.80 -8.98
C GLU A 70 -12.48 -17.14 -9.86
N ILE A 71 -12.67 -17.30 -11.17
CA ILE A 71 -11.56 -17.53 -12.11
C ILE A 71 -10.56 -16.37 -12.07
N LEU A 72 -11.03 -15.12 -12.19
CA LEU A 72 -10.17 -13.95 -12.20
C LEU A 72 -9.57 -13.64 -10.82
N ARG A 73 -10.17 -14.07 -9.71
CA ARG A 73 -9.54 -13.92 -8.38
C ARG A 73 -8.46 -14.95 -8.12
N HIS A 74 -8.66 -16.19 -8.56
CA HIS A 74 -7.84 -17.32 -8.09
C HIS A 74 -6.88 -17.90 -9.14
N GLN A 75 -7.20 -17.80 -10.43
CA GLN A 75 -6.38 -18.41 -11.49
C GLN A 75 -5.31 -17.44 -11.99
N GLN A 76 -4.14 -17.97 -12.33
CA GLN A 76 -3.11 -17.24 -13.03
C GLN A 76 -3.29 -17.42 -14.54
N VAL A 77 -3.62 -16.33 -15.23
CA VAL A 77 -3.91 -16.32 -16.67
C VAL A 77 -3.05 -15.27 -17.37
N SER A 78 -2.77 -15.50 -18.65
CA SER A 78 -1.97 -14.59 -19.47
C SER A 78 -2.77 -13.39 -19.94
N GLU A 79 -2.09 -12.29 -20.27
CA GLU A 79 -2.71 -11.12 -20.89
C GLU A 79 -3.40 -11.43 -22.22
N ARG A 80 -2.88 -12.40 -22.99
CA ARG A 80 -3.53 -12.86 -24.23
C ARG A 80 -4.86 -13.51 -23.95
N PHE A 81 -4.96 -14.27 -22.86
CA PHE A 81 -6.21 -14.85 -22.42
C PHE A 81 -7.19 -13.78 -21.94
N LEU A 82 -6.72 -12.81 -21.14
CA LEU A 82 -7.55 -11.68 -20.72
C LEU A 82 -8.09 -10.90 -21.92
N GLU A 83 -7.23 -10.63 -22.92
CA GLU A 83 -7.66 -10.00 -24.17
C GLU A 83 -8.76 -10.80 -24.89
N GLU A 84 -8.59 -12.13 -25.01
CA GLU A 84 -9.55 -13.02 -25.68
C GLU A 84 -10.94 -13.00 -25.01
N PHE A 85 -10.97 -12.80 -23.68
CA PHE A 85 -12.17 -12.82 -22.86
C PHE A 85 -12.66 -11.42 -22.42
N SER A 86 -12.17 -10.37 -23.08
CA SER A 86 -12.55 -8.98 -22.79
C SER A 86 -14.00 -8.64 -23.13
N VAL A 87 -14.68 -9.46 -23.93
CA VAL A 87 -16.06 -9.21 -24.39
C VAL A 87 -17.09 -10.01 -23.58
N PRO A 88 -18.24 -9.42 -23.22
CA PRO A 88 -19.21 -10.04 -22.31
C PRO A 88 -19.77 -11.39 -22.72
N GLU A 89 -19.90 -11.64 -24.03
CA GLU A 89 -20.48 -12.85 -24.59
C GLU A 89 -19.65 -14.10 -24.26
N LYS A 90 -18.37 -13.92 -23.94
CA LYS A 90 -17.43 -15.01 -23.68
C LYS A 90 -17.55 -15.63 -22.30
N TRP A 91 -18.21 -14.95 -21.38
CA TRP A 91 -18.36 -15.40 -19.99
C TRP A 91 -19.82 -15.54 -19.56
N GLN A 92 -20.77 -15.50 -20.51
CA GLN A 92 -22.17 -15.78 -20.24
C GLN A 92 -22.40 -17.27 -19.91
N PRO A 93 -23.25 -17.59 -18.92
CA PRO A 93 -23.59 -18.98 -18.62
C PRO A 93 -24.28 -19.69 -19.81
N GLU A 94 -23.84 -20.91 -20.12
CA GLU A 94 -24.49 -21.78 -21.10
C GLU A 94 -25.66 -22.54 -20.46
N GLU A 95 -26.70 -21.81 -20.04
CA GLU A 95 -27.83 -22.36 -19.28
C GLU A 95 -28.47 -23.60 -19.91
N GLY A 96 -28.55 -23.64 -21.25
CA GLY A 96 -29.12 -24.77 -22.00
C GLY A 96 -28.34 -26.08 -21.87
N GLN A 97 -27.08 -26.04 -21.41
CA GLN A 97 -26.25 -27.23 -21.19
C GLN A 97 -26.16 -27.64 -19.71
N LEU A 98 -26.64 -26.80 -18.80
CA LEU A 98 -26.63 -27.08 -17.37
C LEU A 98 -27.67 -28.14 -17.00
N SER A 99 -27.31 -29.05 -16.08
CA SER A 99 -28.32 -29.91 -15.45
C SER A 99 -29.26 -29.09 -14.56
N PRO A 100 -30.47 -29.59 -14.23
CA PRO A 100 -31.39 -28.86 -13.34
C PRO A 100 -30.80 -28.50 -11.97
N LYS A 101 -29.86 -29.32 -11.47
CA LYS A 101 -29.14 -29.03 -10.22
C LYS A 101 -28.15 -27.88 -10.39
N GLN A 102 -27.46 -27.81 -11.53
CA GLN A 102 -26.49 -26.77 -11.84
C GLN A 102 -27.19 -25.44 -12.12
N LEU A 103 -28.33 -25.46 -12.83
CA LEU A 103 -29.15 -24.27 -13.06
C LEU A 103 -29.64 -23.69 -11.72
N LYS A 104 -30.18 -24.53 -10.83
CA LYS A 104 -30.58 -24.10 -9.49
C LYS A 104 -29.41 -23.53 -8.67
N ALA A 105 -28.21 -24.09 -8.80
CA ALA A 105 -27.03 -23.57 -8.12
C ALA A 105 -26.62 -22.20 -8.68
N LEU A 106 -26.69 -22.02 -10.00
CA LEU A 106 -26.46 -20.75 -10.67
C LEU A 106 -27.48 -19.69 -10.23
N GLU A 107 -28.77 -20.01 -10.16
CA GLU A 107 -29.81 -19.09 -9.67
C GLU A 107 -29.61 -18.70 -8.19
N ALA A 108 -29.11 -19.64 -7.36
CA ALA A 108 -28.94 -19.41 -5.93
C ALA A 108 -27.63 -18.68 -5.57
N HIS A 109 -26.58 -18.84 -6.38
CA HIS A 109 -25.22 -18.42 -6.03
C HIS A 109 -24.50 -17.62 -7.14
N GLY A 110 -25.08 -17.50 -8.33
CA GLY A 110 -24.58 -16.65 -9.40
C GLY A 110 -24.67 -15.19 -8.98
N GLN A 111 -23.53 -14.55 -8.77
CA GLN A 111 -23.49 -13.11 -8.65
C GLN A 111 -23.60 -12.47 -10.04
N PRO A 112 -24.22 -11.28 -10.16
CA PRO A 112 -24.11 -10.51 -11.38
C PRO A 112 -22.62 -10.27 -11.68
N PHE A 113 -22.17 -10.80 -12.80
CA PHE A 113 -20.84 -10.54 -13.34
C PHE A 113 -21.03 -9.72 -14.59
N ASP A 114 -20.43 -8.54 -14.62
CA ASP A 114 -20.54 -7.60 -15.73
C ASP A 114 -19.16 -7.16 -16.22
N GLU A 115 -19.14 -6.38 -17.31
CA GLU A 115 -17.90 -5.86 -17.89
C GLU A 115 -17.11 -5.00 -16.89
N ARG A 116 -17.80 -4.27 -16.01
CA ARG A 116 -17.13 -3.43 -15.00
C ARG A 116 -16.39 -4.29 -13.98
N GLU A 117 -17.04 -5.32 -13.43
CA GLU A 117 -16.39 -6.25 -12.49
C GLU A 117 -15.27 -7.04 -13.19
N TYR A 118 -15.45 -7.43 -14.46
CA TYR A 118 -14.39 -8.03 -15.26
C TYR A 118 -13.14 -7.15 -15.29
N TRP A 119 -13.26 -5.89 -15.72
CA TRP A 119 -12.11 -5.00 -15.85
C TRP A 119 -11.51 -4.60 -14.52
N LYS A 120 -12.32 -4.49 -13.46
CA LYS A 120 -11.83 -4.29 -12.09
C LYS A 120 -10.94 -5.46 -11.64
N LEU A 121 -11.40 -6.70 -11.82
CA LEU A 121 -10.61 -7.89 -11.45
C LEU A 121 -9.39 -8.08 -12.36
N VAL A 122 -9.48 -7.73 -13.64
CA VAL A 122 -8.32 -7.70 -14.55
C VAL A 122 -7.28 -6.70 -14.09
N SER A 123 -7.70 -5.52 -13.63
CA SER A 123 -6.79 -4.46 -13.17
C SER A 123 -6.03 -4.84 -11.89
N ALA A 124 -6.59 -5.75 -11.10
CA ALA A 124 -5.92 -6.35 -9.94
C ALA A 124 -4.89 -7.44 -10.31
N LYS A 125 -4.81 -7.86 -11.58
CA LYS A 125 -3.74 -8.76 -12.07
C LYS A 125 -2.44 -7.99 -12.26
N ARG A 126 -1.32 -8.72 -12.40
CA ARG A 126 -0.05 -8.11 -12.81
C ARG A 126 -0.08 -7.85 -14.32
N LEU A 127 -0.33 -6.59 -14.70
CA LEU A 127 -0.42 -6.16 -16.09
C LEU A 127 0.87 -5.47 -16.56
N SER A 128 1.15 -5.58 -17.84
CA SER A 128 2.23 -4.89 -18.53
C SER A 128 1.80 -3.48 -18.91
N PRO A 129 2.74 -2.52 -18.98
CA PRO A 129 2.42 -1.16 -19.43
C PRO A 129 1.77 -1.11 -20.81
N MET A 130 2.10 -2.05 -21.69
CA MET A 130 1.51 -2.15 -23.04
C MET A 130 0.05 -2.59 -22.98
N PHE A 131 -0.29 -3.54 -22.11
CA PHE A 131 -1.68 -3.97 -21.92
C PHE A 131 -2.52 -2.83 -21.33
N ILE A 132 -2.02 -2.17 -20.29
CA ILE A 132 -2.69 -1.02 -19.67
C ILE A 132 -2.91 0.10 -20.70
N GLU A 133 -1.89 0.42 -21.50
CA GLU A 133 -2.01 1.45 -22.54
C GLU A 133 -3.08 1.09 -23.57
N LYS A 134 -3.12 -0.18 -24.01
CA LYS A 134 -4.09 -0.64 -25.00
C LYS A 134 -5.53 -0.55 -24.48
N HIS A 135 -5.73 -0.84 -23.19
CA HIS A 135 -7.05 -0.90 -22.54
C HIS A 135 -7.30 0.25 -21.56
N HIS A 136 -6.68 1.40 -21.81
CA HIS A 136 -6.66 2.54 -20.90
C HIS A 136 -8.04 3.14 -20.58
N ASP A 137 -9.08 2.84 -21.38
CA ASP A 137 -10.45 3.30 -21.16
C ASP A 137 -11.28 2.30 -20.33
N GLN A 138 -10.83 1.05 -20.23
CA GLN A 138 -11.57 -0.02 -19.56
C GLN A 138 -11.00 -0.36 -18.19
N VAL A 139 -9.66 -0.33 -18.05
CA VAL A 139 -8.99 -0.67 -16.78
C VAL A 139 -9.39 0.28 -15.64
N ASP A 140 -9.39 -0.27 -14.44
CA ASP A 140 -9.67 0.45 -13.20
C ASP A 140 -8.39 1.14 -12.70
N TRP A 141 -8.27 2.42 -13.03
CA TRP A 141 -7.08 3.22 -12.71
C TRP A 141 -6.81 3.39 -11.22
N GLN A 142 -7.84 3.32 -10.37
CA GLN A 142 -7.67 3.38 -8.93
C GLN A 142 -6.95 2.13 -8.44
N THR A 143 -7.41 0.96 -8.89
CA THR A 143 -6.78 -0.35 -8.60
C THR A 143 -5.35 -0.39 -9.13
N LEU A 144 -5.12 0.07 -10.37
CA LEU A 144 -3.78 0.11 -10.96
C LEU A 144 -2.82 1.00 -10.16
N SER A 145 -3.27 2.19 -9.74
CA SER A 145 -2.43 3.17 -9.04
C SER A 145 -2.00 2.69 -7.66
N ASP A 146 -2.87 1.94 -6.98
CA ASP A 146 -2.66 1.40 -5.63
C ASP A 146 -1.82 0.11 -5.64
N GLN A 147 -2.05 -0.77 -6.63
CA GLN A 147 -1.54 -2.15 -6.57
C GLN A 147 -0.37 -2.45 -7.51
N GLN A 148 -0.08 -1.59 -8.50
CA GLN A 148 0.95 -1.84 -9.50
C GLN A 148 2.08 -0.81 -9.48
N GLU A 149 3.30 -1.23 -9.80
CA GLU A 149 4.39 -0.31 -10.13
C GLU A 149 4.17 0.27 -11.53
N LEU A 150 3.67 1.51 -11.60
CA LEU A 150 3.37 2.17 -12.86
C LEU A 150 4.59 2.97 -13.35
N PRO A 151 5.03 2.80 -14.61
CA PRO A 151 6.06 3.66 -15.17
C PRO A 151 5.60 5.13 -15.17
N MET A 152 6.46 6.06 -14.74
CA MET A 152 6.14 7.50 -14.76
C MET A 152 5.69 8.00 -16.14
N THR A 153 6.15 7.39 -17.24
CA THR A 153 5.70 7.72 -18.61
C THR A 153 4.24 7.36 -18.84
N LEU A 154 3.75 6.27 -18.25
CA LEU A 154 2.36 5.85 -18.31
C LEU A 154 1.50 6.79 -17.45
N ILE A 155 1.91 7.03 -16.20
CA ILE A 155 1.26 7.98 -15.28
C ILE A 155 1.12 9.35 -15.94
N GLY A 156 2.21 9.85 -16.55
CA GLY A 156 2.22 11.15 -17.20
C GLY A 156 1.36 11.25 -18.46
N ARG A 157 1.05 10.13 -19.14
CA ARG A 157 0.15 10.10 -20.31
C ARG A 157 -1.32 10.02 -19.92
N HIS A 158 -1.63 9.35 -18.80
CA HIS A 158 -2.97 9.18 -18.25
C HIS A 158 -3.14 9.92 -16.92
N ALA A 159 -2.57 11.13 -16.86
CA ALA A 159 -2.50 11.97 -15.67
C ALA A 159 -3.90 12.39 -15.17
N ASP A 160 -4.91 12.34 -16.03
CA ASP A 160 -6.31 12.61 -15.72
C ASP A 160 -7.06 11.41 -15.14
N LYS A 161 -6.50 10.20 -15.26
CA LYS A 161 -7.16 8.95 -14.85
C LYS A 161 -6.57 8.33 -13.57
N VAL A 162 -5.27 8.49 -13.34
CA VAL A 162 -4.60 7.93 -12.15
C VAL A 162 -5.13 8.51 -10.84
N ASP A 163 -5.12 7.69 -9.79
CA ASP A 163 -5.32 8.17 -8.43
C ASP A 163 -4.03 8.82 -7.94
N TRP A 164 -4.01 10.15 -7.88
CA TRP A 164 -2.82 10.90 -7.49
C TRP A 164 -2.38 10.71 -6.05
N LEU A 165 -3.30 10.37 -5.15
CA LEU A 165 -2.95 10.08 -3.76
C LEU A 165 -2.17 8.76 -3.72
N ALA A 166 -2.70 7.71 -4.36
CA ALA A 166 -2.03 6.42 -4.48
C ALA A 166 -0.68 6.56 -5.22
N VAL A 167 -0.66 7.30 -6.33
CA VAL A 167 0.57 7.55 -7.09
C VAL A 167 1.63 8.24 -6.24
N THR A 168 1.25 9.30 -5.53
CA THR A 168 2.20 10.10 -4.73
C THR A 168 2.76 9.31 -3.55
N ARG A 169 1.96 8.42 -2.97
CA ARG A 169 2.34 7.67 -1.76
C ARG A 169 3.04 6.33 -2.05
N GLY A 170 2.69 5.69 -3.16
CA GLY A 170 3.17 4.35 -3.49
C GLY A 170 4.23 4.27 -4.59
N GLN A 171 4.24 5.21 -5.53
CA GLN A 171 5.13 5.14 -6.70
C GLN A 171 6.45 5.86 -6.46
N LYS A 172 7.53 5.42 -7.13
CA LYS A 172 8.83 6.12 -7.07
C LYS A 172 8.85 7.27 -8.07
N LEU A 173 8.67 8.49 -7.58
CA LEU A 173 8.60 9.69 -8.41
C LEU A 173 9.90 10.48 -8.36
N THR A 174 10.28 11.06 -9.50
CA THR A 174 11.41 12.01 -9.54
C THR A 174 10.94 13.42 -9.21
N GLU A 175 11.80 14.24 -8.61
CA GLU A 175 11.51 15.66 -8.36
C GLU A 175 11.02 16.41 -9.61
N ARG A 176 11.62 16.12 -10.78
CA ARG A 176 11.19 16.70 -12.05
C ARG A 176 9.77 16.29 -12.44
N PHE A 177 9.40 15.03 -12.18
CA PHE A 177 8.04 14.55 -12.45
C PHE A 177 7.03 15.22 -11.51
N ILE A 178 7.37 15.33 -10.23
CA ILE A 178 6.56 16.02 -9.21
C ILE A 178 6.34 17.48 -9.62
N GLU A 179 7.39 18.19 -10.06
CA GLU A 179 7.27 19.58 -10.53
C GLU A 179 6.39 19.71 -11.78
N LYS A 180 6.50 18.76 -12.71
CA LYS A 180 5.66 18.73 -13.92
C LYS A 180 4.18 18.56 -13.55
N HIS A 181 3.87 17.77 -12.54
CA HIS A 181 2.51 17.43 -12.09
C HIS A 181 2.14 18.09 -10.75
N LYS A 182 2.73 19.24 -10.44
CA LYS A 182 2.62 19.92 -9.15
C LYS A 182 1.20 20.25 -8.69
N GLY A 183 0.25 20.35 -9.63
CA GLY A 183 -1.16 20.62 -9.33
C GLY A 183 -1.97 19.38 -8.97
N GLN A 184 -1.39 18.19 -9.07
CA GLN A 184 -2.09 16.92 -8.91
C GLN A 184 -1.52 16.09 -7.75
N VAL A 185 -0.20 16.15 -7.53
CA VAL A 185 0.47 15.46 -6.43
C VAL A 185 -0.01 15.95 -5.06
N GLU A 186 -0.01 15.04 -4.09
CA GLU A 186 -0.28 15.36 -2.69
C GLU A 186 0.99 15.91 -2.03
N TRP A 187 0.94 17.13 -1.49
CA TRP A 187 2.12 17.84 -0.99
C TRP A 187 2.34 17.70 0.51
N GLU A 188 1.27 17.60 1.28
CA GLU A 188 1.24 17.76 2.73
C GLU A 188 2.19 16.81 3.45
N THR A 189 2.25 15.55 2.98
CA THR A 189 3.04 14.45 3.54
C THR A 189 4.03 13.83 2.54
N LEU A 190 4.29 14.52 1.43
CA LEU A 190 5.11 14.01 0.30
C LEU A 190 6.45 13.42 0.74
N THR A 191 7.11 14.02 1.73
CA THR A 191 8.44 13.61 2.20
C THR A 191 8.48 12.26 2.91
N PHE A 192 7.33 11.76 3.38
CA PHE A 192 7.21 10.43 3.99
C PHE A 192 7.20 9.32 2.94
N HIS A 193 6.93 9.67 1.68
CA HIS A 193 6.74 8.71 0.60
C HIS A 193 7.81 8.79 -0.48
N GLN A 194 8.46 9.95 -0.63
CA GLN A 194 9.42 10.20 -1.69
C GLN A 194 10.83 10.49 -1.15
N ALA A 195 11.83 9.98 -1.87
CA ALA A 195 13.23 10.33 -1.65
C ALA A 195 13.51 11.70 -2.29
N LEU A 196 13.44 12.75 -1.49
CA LEU A 196 13.57 14.14 -1.94
C LEU A 196 14.81 14.81 -1.37
N SER A 197 15.50 15.59 -2.21
CA SER A 197 16.62 16.40 -1.78
C SER A 197 16.17 17.54 -0.87
N GLU A 198 17.07 17.96 0.03
CA GLU A 198 16.83 19.13 0.89
C GLU A 198 16.54 20.39 0.08
N ARG A 199 17.23 20.56 -1.06
CA ARG A 199 17.01 21.70 -1.96
C ARG A 199 15.57 21.74 -2.48
N PHE A 200 15.01 20.58 -2.82
CA PHE A 200 13.63 20.48 -3.27
C PHE A 200 12.66 20.82 -2.14
N ILE A 201 12.85 20.21 -0.97
CA ILE A 201 12.00 20.45 0.19
C ILE A 201 12.05 21.92 0.60
N ASN A 202 13.24 22.53 0.65
CA ASN A 202 13.41 23.95 0.95
C ASN A 202 12.64 24.87 0.00
N ARG A 203 12.49 24.50 -1.28
CA ARG A 203 11.77 25.30 -2.27
C ARG A 203 10.25 25.24 -2.10
N HIS A 204 9.73 24.11 -1.60
CA HIS A 204 8.29 23.82 -1.55
C HIS A 204 7.79 23.55 -0.13
N SER A 205 8.56 23.95 0.89
CA SER A 205 8.25 23.64 2.28
C SER A 205 6.94 24.30 2.72
N ASP A 206 6.52 25.39 2.08
CA ASP A 206 5.25 26.07 2.30
C ASP A 206 4.03 25.17 2.05
N LYS A 207 4.16 24.16 1.18
CA LYS A 207 3.09 23.22 0.83
C LYS A 207 3.04 21.97 1.71
N MET A 208 4.04 21.79 2.57
CA MET A 208 4.19 20.61 3.41
C MET A 208 3.75 20.98 4.83
N ALA A 209 2.80 20.23 5.40
CA ALA A 209 2.46 20.40 6.81
C ALA A 209 3.49 19.71 7.71
N ALA A 210 3.95 18.53 7.29
CA ALA A 210 4.95 17.74 8.01
C ALA A 210 6.10 17.35 7.09
N ILE A 211 7.30 17.25 7.65
CA ILE A 211 8.52 16.83 6.96
C ILE A 211 9.09 15.61 7.67
N SER A 212 9.34 14.54 6.91
CA SER A 212 9.96 13.32 7.45
C SER A 212 11.44 13.55 7.77
N ALA A 213 11.82 13.13 8.98
CA ALA A 213 13.18 13.06 9.47
C ALA A 213 13.74 11.61 9.41
N GLU A 214 13.15 10.69 8.65
CA GLU A 214 13.67 9.32 8.53
C GLU A 214 14.90 9.25 7.59
N GLN A 215 14.91 10.08 6.55
CA GLN A 215 16.04 10.16 5.62
C GLN A 215 17.16 11.04 6.21
N PRO A 216 18.44 10.71 6.03
CA PRO A 216 19.54 11.54 6.52
C PRO A 216 19.45 12.99 6.02
N ARG A 217 19.50 13.94 6.95
CA ARG A 217 19.49 15.38 6.70
C ARG A 217 20.71 16.06 7.31
N SER A 218 21.06 17.21 6.77
CA SER A 218 22.02 18.14 7.36
C SER A 218 21.41 18.82 8.58
N GLU A 219 22.26 19.13 9.56
CA GLU A 219 21.84 19.83 10.79
C GLU A 219 21.20 21.20 10.48
N ALA A 220 21.72 21.91 9.47
CA ALA A 220 21.15 23.16 8.99
C ALA A 220 19.73 22.99 8.43
N PHE A 221 19.44 21.86 7.78
CA PHE A 221 18.10 21.54 7.30
C PHE A 221 17.14 21.22 8.45
N LEU A 222 17.59 20.42 9.41
CA LEU A 222 16.84 20.14 10.64
C LEU A 222 16.50 21.45 11.36
N TYR A 223 17.46 22.36 11.54
CA TYR A 223 17.25 23.67 12.15
C TYR A 223 16.13 24.47 11.46
N MET A 224 16.15 24.50 10.13
CA MET A 224 15.19 25.28 9.33
C MET A 224 13.76 24.74 9.44
N HIS A 225 13.59 23.42 9.51
CA HIS A 225 12.30 22.76 9.44
C HIS A 225 11.88 22.06 10.72
N LEU A 226 12.57 22.31 11.83
CA LEU A 226 12.36 21.65 13.13
C LEU A 226 10.88 21.63 13.54
N GLU A 227 10.16 22.72 13.32
CA GLU A 227 8.73 22.81 13.66
C GLU A 227 7.85 21.81 12.93
N LYS A 228 8.21 21.45 11.69
CA LYS A 228 7.46 20.51 10.84
C LYS A 228 7.89 19.06 11.01
N MET A 229 8.90 18.81 11.82
CA MET A 229 9.44 17.48 12.05
C MET A 229 9.02 16.97 13.44
N ASP A 230 8.84 15.66 13.50
CA ASP A 230 8.62 14.94 14.74
C ASP A 230 9.96 14.80 15.49
N PRO A 231 10.06 15.27 16.75
CA PRO A 231 11.30 15.19 17.53
C PRO A 231 11.79 13.76 17.73
N GLU A 232 10.88 12.81 18.00
CA GLU A 232 11.25 11.42 18.25
C GLU A 232 11.97 10.80 17.04
N THR A 233 11.42 11.04 15.85
CA THR A 233 12.02 10.59 14.59
C THR A 233 13.38 11.25 14.33
N ILE A 234 13.56 12.53 14.67
CA ILE A 234 14.87 13.19 14.58
C ILE A 234 15.89 12.46 15.45
N LEU A 235 15.59 12.24 16.73
CA LEU A 235 16.51 11.59 17.67
C LEU A 235 16.83 10.14 17.28
N ALA A 236 15.87 9.43 16.69
CA ALA A 236 16.04 8.04 16.28
C ALA A 236 16.85 7.88 14.98
N CYS A 237 16.71 8.82 14.02
CA CYS A 237 17.20 8.63 12.66
C CYS A 237 18.34 9.58 12.25
N GLN A 238 18.49 10.72 12.92
CA GLN A 238 19.44 11.76 12.52
C GLN A 238 20.72 11.73 13.35
N GLN A 239 21.81 12.19 12.74
CA GLN A 239 23.06 12.43 13.43
C GLN A 239 23.09 13.89 13.88
N ILE A 240 22.77 14.12 15.14
CA ILE A 240 22.83 15.44 15.80
C ILE A 240 23.88 15.45 16.91
N GLY A 241 24.17 16.62 17.48
CA GLY A 241 25.20 16.80 18.51
C GLY A 241 25.02 15.88 19.72
N GLN A 242 26.09 15.74 20.52
CA GLN A 242 25.98 15.04 21.81
C GLN A 242 24.96 15.75 22.70
N ALA A 243 24.19 14.94 23.40
CA ALA A 243 23.20 15.44 24.32
C ALA A 243 23.80 15.74 25.69
N VAL A 244 23.27 16.78 26.32
CA VAL A 244 23.55 17.14 27.71
C VAL A 244 22.43 16.56 28.57
N GLU A 245 22.79 15.88 29.66
CA GLU A 245 21.84 15.21 30.56
C GLU A 245 21.74 15.96 31.88
N TYR A 246 20.51 16.31 32.26
CA TYR A 246 20.15 16.82 33.57
C TYR A 246 19.34 15.77 34.34
N GLU A 247 18.98 16.05 35.59
CA GLU A 247 18.19 15.12 36.41
C GLU A 247 16.79 14.88 35.83
N SER A 248 16.15 15.92 35.28
CA SER A 248 14.75 15.86 34.82
C SER A 248 14.59 15.61 33.32
N PHE A 249 15.60 15.95 32.52
CA PHE A 249 15.52 15.89 31.06
C PHE A 249 16.89 15.80 30.39
N LYS A 250 16.85 15.50 29.10
CA LYS A 250 18.00 15.46 28.20
C LYS A 250 17.83 16.48 27.09
N VAL A 251 18.91 17.19 26.73
CA VAL A 251 18.89 18.25 25.73
C VAL A 251 19.76 17.89 24.55
N TYR A 252 19.22 18.00 23.35
CA TYR A 252 19.92 17.85 22.09
C TYR A 252 19.97 19.20 21.36
N SER A 253 21.15 19.60 20.90
CA SER A 253 21.31 20.85 20.13
C SER A 253 21.34 20.59 18.63
N ILE A 254 20.67 21.47 17.89
CA ILE A 254 20.64 21.50 16.43
C ILE A 254 21.15 22.87 15.98
N SER A 255 22.28 22.86 15.27
CA SER A 255 23.05 24.04 14.95
C SER A 255 22.84 24.50 13.49
N ARG A 256 22.77 25.81 13.31
CA ARG A 256 22.92 26.46 12.01
C ARG A 256 23.75 27.73 12.16
N ASN A 257 24.98 27.69 11.67
CA ASN A 257 25.98 28.74 11.87
C ASN A 257 26.19 28.98 13.38
N SER A 258 25.93 30.18 13.88
CA SER A 258 26.04 30.55 15.30
C SER A 258 24.74 30.41 16.09
N ARG A 259 23.65 29.96 15.46
CA ARG A 259 22.34 29.83 16.11
C ARG A 259 22.05 28.37 16.40
N LYS A 260 21.33 28.12 17.49
CA LYS A 260 20.87 26.78 17.83
C LYS A 260 19.36 26.74 18.03
N LYS A 261 18.87 25.52 18.02
CA LYS A 261 17.56 25.12 18.50
C LYS A 261 17.74 23.85 19.30
N TYR A 262 16.82 23.58 20.18
CA TYR A 262 16.95 22.54 21.17
C TYR A 262 15.77 21.59 21.07
N ILE A 263 16.06 20.29 21.16
CA ILE A 263 15.07 19.26 21.46
C ILE A 263 15.32 18.84 22.90
N VAL A 264 14.31 19.01 23.76
CA VAL A 264 14.35 18.55 25.15
C VAL A 264 13.49 17.30 25.26
N GLU A 265 14.05 16.22 25.80
CA GLU A 265 13.36 14.96 26.09
C GLU A 265 13.25 14.80 27.62
N PHE A 266 12.02 14.82 28.14
CA PHE A 266 11.76 14.68 29.58
C PHE A 266 11.71 13.21 30.00
N TYR A 267 12.27 12.88 31.17
CA TYR A 267 12.24 11.50 31.69
C TYR A 267 10.91 11.14 32.36
N HIS A 268 10.21 12.13 32.91
CA HIS A 268 8.93 11.97 33.61
C HIS A 268 7.84 12.73 32.86
N TYR A 269 7.04 12.00 32.08
CA TYR A 269 5.95 12.56 31.25
C TYR A 269 4.62 11.81 31.44
N ASP A 270 4.52 11.01 32.50
CA ASP A 270 3.30 10.25 32.82
C ASP A 270 2.14 11.15 33.34
N GLU A 271 2.40 12.45 33.54
CA GLU A 271 1.37 13.42 33.87
C GLU A 271 0.59 13.84 32.61
N PRO A 272 -0.75 13.96 32.68
CA PRO A 272 -1.61 14.19 31.49
C PRO A 272 -1.24 15.41 30.63
N ASP A 273 -0.57 16.39 31.22
CA ASP A 273 -0.28 17.69 30.61
C ASP A 273 1.21 17.91 30.30
N SER A 274 2.09 16.94 30.59
CA SER A 274 3.54 17.08 30.42
C SER A 274 4.00 16.52 29.07
N PRO A 275 4.49 17.34 28.13
CA PRO A 275 4.93 16.85 26.83
C PRO A 275 6.25 16.06 26.97
N ARG A 276 6.33 14.88 26.36
CA ARG A 276 7.58 14.09 26.31
C ARG A 276 8.73 14.86 25.65
N PHE A 277 8.42 15.65 24.62
CA PHE A 277 9.39 16.45 23.88
C PHE A 277 9.00 17.92 23.79
N LEU A 278 9.97 18.81 23.95
CA LEU A 278 9.84 20.23 23.61
C LEU A 278 10.86 20.62 22.54
N LYS A 279 10.42 21.46 21.60
CA LYS A 279 11.26 22.13 20.60
C LYS A 279 11.37 23.59 21.00
N LEU A 280 12.59 24.08 21.22
CA LEU A 280 12.83 25.42 21.74
C LEU A 280 13.87 26.14 20.89
N ASP A 281 13.73 27.46 20.77
CA ASP A 281 14.81 28.34 20.35
C ASP A 281 15.66 28.76 21.55
N ASP A 282 16.62 29.67 21.33
CA ASP A 282 17.55 30.10 22.37
C ASP A 282 16.81 30.74 23.57
N GLU A 283 15.80 31.58 23.34
CA GLU A 283 15.02 32.23 24.41
C GLU A 283 14.16 31.24 25.19
N GLY A 284 13.40 30.40 24.49
CA GLY A 284 12.54 29.40 25.14
C GLY A 284 13.35 28.36 25.92
N PHE A 285 14.56 28.02 25.45
CA PHE A 285 15.43 27.12 26.19
C PHE A 285 16.07 27.80 27.41
N TYR A 286 16.43 29.08 27.33
CA TYR A 286 16.87 29.86 28.49
C TYR A 286 15.78 29.90 29.58
N ASP A 287 14.52 30.17 29.20
CA ASP A 287 13.38 30.19 30.14
C ASP A 287 13.21 28.84 30.86
N LEU A 288 13.38 27.73 30.12
CA LEU A 288 13.32 26.39 30.70
C LEU A 288 14.45 26.16 31.72
N LEU A 289 15.68 26.58 31.41
CA LEU A 289 16.79 26.46 32.36
C LEU A 289 16.56 27.32 33.60
N GLU A 290 15.94 28.50 33.46
CA GLU A 290 15.56 29.35 34.59
C GLU A 290 14.49 28.70 35.47
N GLU A 291 13.48 28.07 34.89
CA GLU A 291 12.41 27.36 35.60
C GLU A 291 12.94 26.19 36.44
N TYR A 292 13.98 25.50 35.95
CA TYR A 292 14.61 24.37 36.64
C TYR A 292 15.82 24.76 37.51
N GLU A 293 16.08 26.07 37.70
CA GLU A 293 17.21 26.57 38.49
C GLU A 293 18.59 26.09 38.00
N LEU A 294 18.76 25.96 36.67
CA LEU A 294 19.96 25.44 36.00
C LEU A 294 20.83 26.54 35.36
N GLN A 295 20.66 27.81 35.72
CA GLN A 295 21.39 28.93 35.10
C GLN A 295 22.91 28.81 35.30
N ASP A 296 23.35 28.28 36.44
CA ASP A 296 24.77 28.07 36.76
C ASP A 296 25.46 27.10 35.78
N HIS A 297 24.70 26.29 35.02
CA HIS A 297 25.21 25.37 34.02
C HIS A 297 25.39 26.00 32.63
N ILE A 298 24.82 27.19 32.38
CA ILE A 298 24.78 27.82 31.04
C ILE A 298 26.20 28.05 30.50
N GLU A 299 27.11 28.61 31.30
CA GLU A 299 28.48 28.91 30.85
C GLU A 299 29.23 27.65 30.39
N ALA A 300 28.98 26.52 31.04
CA ALA A 300 29.66 25.26 30.76
C ALA A 300 29.04 24.50 29.59
N ASP A 301 27.71 24.36 29.59
CA ASP A 301 27.00 23.46 28.68
C ASP A 301 26.49 24.17 27.42
N PHE A 302 26.07 25.44 27.55
CA PHE A 302 25.42 26.23 26.51
C PHE A 302 25.90 27.69 26.49
N PRO A 303 27.22 27.96 26.32
CA PRO A 303 27.78 29.29 26.41
C PRO A 303 27.18 30.28 25.40
N GLU A 304 26.60 29.77 24.32
CA GLU A 304 25.83 30.60 23.39
C GLU A 304 24.62 31.29 24.02
N LEU A 305 24.07 30.85 25.15
CA LEU A 305 22.90 31.49 25.76
C LEU A 305 23.24 32.66 26.68
N LEU A 306 24.53 32.89 26.99
CA LEU A 306 24.97 33.98 27.87
C LEU A 306 24.54 35.37 27.36
N PHE A 307 24.44 35.57 26.05
CA PHE A 307 23.97 36.86 25.52
C PHE A 307 22.51 37.16 25.88
N ILE A 308 21.67 36.13 26.12
CA ILE A 308 20.27 36.32 26.53
C ILE A 308 20.23 36.86 27.95
N GLU A 309 21.08 36.32 28.83
CA GLU A 309 21.26 36.82 30.18
C GLU A 309 21.70 38.29 30.17
N GLU A 310 22.70 38.64 29.36
CA GLU A 310 23.19 40.03 29.20
C GLU A 310 22.14 40.99 28.60
N MET A 311 21.15 40.48 27.86
CA MET A 311 20.07 41.30 27.29
C MET A 311 18.91 41.53 28.26
N ARG A 312 18.72 40.63 29.23
CA ARG A 312 17.61 40.68 30.21
C ARG A 312 17.94 41.49 31.48
N PHE A 313 19.23 41.65 31.79
CA PHE A 313 19.74 42.37 32.98
C PHE A 313 20.60 43.59 32.61
#